data_AF-A0A021X9G5-F1
#
_entry.id   AF-A0A021X9G5-F1
#
_cell.length_a   1.000
_cell.length_b   1.000
_cell.length_c   1.000
_cell.angle_alpha   90.00
_cell.angle_beta   90.00
_cell.angle_gamma   90.00
#
_symmetry.space_group_name_H-M   'P 1'
#
loop_
_entity.id
_entity.type
_entity.pdbx_description
1 polymer ?
#
loop_
_entity_poly.entity_id
_entity_poly.type
_entity_poly.pdbx_seq_one_letter_code
_entity_poly.pdbx_strand_id
1 'polypeptide(L)' 'MSPEIAALLARRLAAPKQFEVVTLFADGTSRKFETETRGQAENYAIGEKRKVGKVLKSRETNAEVRVIEVYVAAL' A
#
# COMPACT_ATOMS: atom_id res chain seq x y z
N MET A 1 -3.13 -12.66 24.66
CA MET A 1 -2.43 -12.98 23.39
C MET A 1 -1.38 -14.04 23.70
N SER A 2 -1.25 -15.10 22.91
CA SER A 2 -0.20 -16.11 23.11
C SER A 2 1.19 -15.44 22.96
N PRO A 3 2.17 -15.72 23.83
CA PRO A 3 3.54 -15.21 23.71
C PRO A 3 4.18 -15.51 22.35
N GLU A 4 3.86 -16.66 21.75
CA GLU A 4 4.39 -17.08 20.45
C GLU A 4 3.89 -16.19 19.31
N ILE A 5 2.61 -15.81 19.35
CA ILE A 5 2.00 -14.90 18.37
C ILE A 5 2.62 -13.51 18.50
N ALA A 6 2.83 -13.03 19.74
CA ALA A 6 3.46 -11.74 19.99
C ALA A 6 4.90 -11.69 19.43
N ALA A 7 5.68 -12.75 19.63
CA ALA A 7 7.04 -12.88 19.10
C ALA A 7 7.06 -12.92 17.56
N LEU A 8 6.13 -13.66 16.94
CA LEU A 8 6.00 -13.70 15.49
C LEU A 8 5.67 -12.32 14.90
N LEU A 9 4.71 -11.61 15.50
CA LEU A 9 4.32 -10.26 15.08
C LEU A 9 5.48 -9.27 15.21
N ALA A 10 6.19 -9.29 16.35
CA ALA A 10 7.36 -8.43 16.57
C ALA A 10 8.45 -8.67 15.52
N ARG A 11 8.72 -9.94 15.18
CA ARG A 11 9.69 -10.31 14.14
C ARG A 11 9.28 -9.79 12.76
N ARG A 12 7.99 -9.89 12.40
CA ARG A 12 7.48 -9.39 11.10
C ARG A 12 7.45 -7.87 11.04
N LEU A 13 7.15 -7.20 12.16
CA LEU A 13 7.21 -5.74 12.24
C LEU A 13 8.64 -5.23 12.08
N ALA A 14 9.63 -5.92 12.66
CA ALA A 14 11.04 -5.58 12.53
C ALA A 14 11.67 -5.99 11.19
N ALA A 15 11.02 -6.83 10.39
CA ALA A 15 11.55 -7.27 9.12
C ALA A 15 11.60 -6.10 8.11
N PRO A 16 12.75 -5.90 7.42
CA PRO A 16 12.93 -4.79 6.51
C PRO A 16 11.94 -4.87 5.36
N LYS A 17 11.33 -3.73 5.01
CA LYS A 17 10.49 -3.62 3.82
C LYS A 17 11.41 -3.47 2.61
N GLN A 18 11.09 -4.21 1.55
CA GLN A 18 11.91 -4.30 0.34
C GLN A 18 11.18 -3.80 -0.90
N PHE A 19 9.86 -3.63 -0.80
CA PHE A 19 9.01 -3.21 -1.90
C PHE A 19 8.00 -2.18 -1.43
N GLU A 20 7.73 -1.19 -2.26
CA GLU A 20 6.65 -0.23 -2.07
C GLU A 20 5.67 -0.27 -3.24
N VAL A 21 4.38 -0.10 -2.93
CA VAL A 21 3.34 0.16 -3.93
C VAL A 21 2.97 1.63 -3.82
N VAL A 22 3.16 2.37 -4.92
CA VAL A 22 2.83 3.79 -5.01
C VAL A 22 1.54 3.95 -5.80
N THR A 23 0.56 4.62 -5.19
CA THR A 23 -0.68 5.04 -5.83
C THR A 23 -0.62 6.55 -6.05
N LEU A 24 -0.67 6.98 -7.30
CA LEU A 24 -0.70 8.39 -7.67
C LEU A 24 -2.14 8.85 -7.85
N PHE A 25 -2.43 10.05 -7.33
CA PHE A 25 -3.72 10.70 -7.46
C PHE A 25 -3.65 11.91 -8.39
N ALA A 26 -4.79 12.29 -8.97
CA ALA A 26 -4.89 13.40 -9.92
C ALA A 26 -4.59 14.78 -9.32
N ASP A 27 -4.68 14.92 -8.00
CA ASP A 27 -4.31 16.13 -7.27
C ASP A 27 -2.79 16.27 -7.03
N GLY A 28 -1.99 15.33 -7.55
CA GLY A 28 -0.55 15.28 -7.39
C GLY A 28 -0.08 14.61 -6.10
N THR A 29 -1.00 14.21 -5.23
CA THR A 29 -0.66 13.46 -4.01
C THR A 29 -0.37 12.00 -4.32
N SER A 30 0.26 11.31 -3.36
CA SER A 30 0.52 9.88 -3.47
C SER A 30 0.29 9.16 -2.15
N ARG A 31 -0.03 7.87 -2.24
CA ARG A 31 -0.08 6.96 -1.09
C ARG A 31 0.89 5.81 -1.31
N LYS A 32 1.61 5.44 -0.26
CA LYS A 32 2.56 4.33 -0.24
C LYS A 32 2.06 3.17 0.61
N PHE A 33 2.36 1.96 0.17
CA PHE A 33 2.18 0.74 0.95
C PHE A 33 3.42 -0.13 0.83
N GLU A 34 4.10 -0.37 1.95
CA GLU A 34 5.39 -1.07 1.98
C GLU A 34 5.23 -2.52 2.45
N THR A 35 6.00 -3.43 1.84
CA THR A 35 5.94 -4.87 2.13
C THR A 35 7.32 -5.52 2.09
N GLU A 36 7.43 -6.69 2.74
CA GLU A 36 8.66 -7.50 2.76
C GLU A 36 8.91 -8.23 1.44
N THR A 37 7.85 -8.62 0.73
CA THR A 37 7.96 -9.54 -0.41
C THR A 37 7.30 -8.99 -1.66
N ARG A 38 7.89 -9.27 -2.83
CA ARG A 38 7.33 -8.85 -4.12
C ARG A 38 5.90 -9.34 -4.33
N GLY A 39 5.59 -10.58 -3.97
CA GLY A 39 4.24 -11.13 -4.14
C GLY A 39 3.17 -10.40 -3.33
N GLN A 40 3.50 -9.91 -2.12
CA GLN A 40 2.58 -9.06 -1.34
C GLN A 40 2.35 -7.71 -2.03
N ALA A 41 3.42 -7.06 -2.49
CA ALA A 41 3.33 -5.80 -3.23
C ALA A 41 2.48 -5.94 -4.50
N GLU A 42 2.72 -7.00 -5.30
CA GLU A 42 1.97 -7.26 -6.53
C GLU A 42 0.48 -7.50 -6.26
N ASN A 43 0.16 -8.32 -5.27
CA ASN A 43 -1.24 -8.60 -4.91
C ASN A 43 -1.96 -7.32 -4.44
N TYR A 44 -1.30 -6.51 -3.62
CA TYR A 44 -1.84 -5.21 -3.22
C TYR A 44 -2.04 -4.27 -4.43
N ALA A 45 -1.05 -4.19 -5.32
CA ALA A 45 -1.10 -3.36 -6.53
C ALA A 45 -2.24 -3.77 -7.47
N ILE A 46 -2.58 -5.06 -7.58
CA ILE A 46 -3.76 -5.52 -8.35
C ILE A 46 -5.04 -4.89 -7.81
N GLY A 47 -5.20 -4.84 -6.49
CA GLY A 47 -6.36 -4.21 -5.84
C GLY A 47 -6.45 -2.71 -6.12
N GLU A 48 -5.33 -2.00 -6.07
CA GLU A 48 -5.28 -0.56 -6.38
C GLU A 48 -5.48 -0.27 -7.87
N LYS A 49 -4.93 -1.10 -8.77
CA LYS A 49 -5.12 -0.95 -10.23
C LYS A 49 -6.60 -1.00 -10.64
N ARG A 50 -7.44 -1.76 -9.93
CA ARG A 50 -8.90 -1.79 -10.15
C ARG A 50 -9.62 -0.47 -9.81
N LYS A 51 -8.91 0.47 -9.17
CA LYS A 51 -9.41 1.80 -8.79
C LYS A 51 -8.96 2.90 -9.74
N VAL A 52 -8.01 2.62 -10.63
CA VAL A 52 -7.55 3.59 -11.64
C VAL A 52 -8.74 4.12 -12.44
N GLY A 53 -8.79 5.44 -12.59
CA GLY A 53 -9.87 6.15 -13.28
C GLY A 53 -11.13 6.39 -12.44
N LYS A 54 -11.28 5.75 -11.28
CA LYS A 54 -12.43 5.92 -10.37
C LYS A 54 -12.24 7.12 -9.42
N VAL A 55 -13.35 7.76 -9.08
CA VAL A 55 -13.41 8.78 -8.01
C VAL A 55 -13.68 8.08 -6.69
N LEU A 56 -12.86 8.38 -5.68
CA LEU A 56 -12.93 7.84 -4.33
C LEU A 56 -13.00 8.99 -3.33
N LYS A 57 -13.43 8.73 -2.09
CA LYS A 57 -13.24 9.67 -1.00
C LYS A 57 -11.95 9.37 -0.24
N SER A 58 -11.12 10.39 -0.06
CA SER A 58 -10.00 10.34 0.89
C SER A 58 -10.55 10.20 2.31
N ARG A 59 -9.99 9.26 3.08
CA ARG A 59 -10.39 9.06 4.48
C ARG A 59 -9.90 10.18 5.39
N GLU A 60 -8.83 10.85 5.01
CA GLU A 60 -8.17 11.88 5.83
C GLU A 60 -8.84 13.24 5.67
N THR A 61 -9.21 13.59 4.44
CA THR A 61 -9.71 14.92 4.09
C THR A 61 -11.20 14.95 3.70
N ASN A 62 -11.82 13.78 3.53
CA ASN A 62 -13.16 13.61 2.92
C ASN A 62 -13.29 14.16 1.48
N ALA A 63 -12.21 14.65 0.88
CA ALA A 63 -12.19 15.15 -0.49
C ALA A 63 -12.31 14.00 -1.49
N GLU A 64 -12.81 14.32 -2.68
CA GLU A 64 -12.79 13.41 -3.81
C GLU A 64 -11.38 13.34 -4.41
N VAL A 65 -10.86 12.13 -4.56
CA VAL A 65 -9.57 11.84 -5.18
C VAL A 65 -9.76 10.86 -6.33
N ARG A 66 -8.94 11.00 -7.37
CA ARG A 66 -8.96 10.10 -8.52
C ARG A 66 -7.62 9.42 -8.66
N VAL A 67 -7.60 8.10 -8.68
CA VAL A 67 -6.38 7.33 -8.92
C VAL A 67 -6.01 7.41 -10.40
N ILE A 68 -4.79 7.83 -10.71
CA ILE A 68 -4.28 7.94 -12.09
C ILE A 68 -3.33 6.79 -12.44
N GLU A 69 -2.51 6.34 -11.49
CA GLU A 69 -1.47 5.36 -11.74
C GLU A 69 -1.12 4.57 -10.48
N VAL A 70 -0.70 3.32 -10.68
CA VAL A 70 -0.23 2.43 -9.61
C VAL A 70 0.97 1.62 -10.12
N TYR A 71 2.08 1.69 -9.41
CA TYR A 71 3.27 0.89 -9.71
C TYR A 71 3.91 0.31 -8.44
N VAL A 72 4.76 -0.70 -8.65
CA VAL A 72 5.56 -1.34 -7.59
C VAL A 72 7.01 -0.96 -7.80
N ALA A 73 7.68 -0.48 -6.75
CA ALA A 73 9.10 -0.17 -6.74
C ALA A 73 9.83 -1.03 -5.70
N ALA A 74 11.10 -1.30 -5.95
CA ALA A 74 12.01 -1.81 -4.91
C ALA A 74 12.47 -0.62 -4.03
N LEU A 75 12.63 -0.87 -2.73
CA LEU A 75 13.12 0.10 -1.75
C LEU A 75 14.65 0.07 -1.63
#